data_AF-A0A9E3CYV9-F1
#
_entry.id   AF-A0A9E3CYV9-F1
#
_cell.length_a   1.000
_cell.length_b   1.000
_cell.length_c   1.000
_cell.angle_alpha   90.00
_cell.angle_beta   90.00
_cell.angle_gamma   90.00
#
_symmetry.space_group_name_H-M   'P 1'
#
loop_
_entity.id
_entity.type
_entity.pdbx_description
1 polymer ?
#
loop_
_entity_poly.entity_id
_entity_poly.type
_entity_poly.pdbx_seq_one_letter_code
_entity_poly.pdbx_strand_id
1 'polypeptide(L)'
;EYKHKIGLPGFVMIEPKPREPSKHQYDFDVATVFGMLQQWGLEKEVKVNIEANHATLAGHSFEHEIATANALGLFGSIDMNRGDMQCGWDTDQFPNNIPETALAMYYILQGGGFTHGGLNFDAKARRQSLDAEDMFHAHIGGVDVCARALLIAEKMIQDGGMQKFVDQRYASWQAPWAQDVLAGKSTLESVAEHAWNRNIDQPPASGRQEMLENWCNSFI
;
A
#
# COMPACT_ATOMS: atom_id res chain seq x y z
N GLU A 1 -26.97 -0.40 4.58
CA GLU A 1 -28.32 -0.89 4.97
C GLU A 1 -28.82 -2.08 4.14
N TYR A 2 -29.10 -1.93 2.84
CA TYR A 2 -29.73 -3.00 2.04
C TYR A 2 -28.93 -4.31 2.03
N LYS A 3 -27.60 -4.24 1.93
CA LYS A 3 -26.68 -5.38 2.10
C LYS A 3 -27.00 -6.23 3.33
N HIS A 4 -27.17 -5.60 4.50
CA HIS A 4 -27.50 -6.31 5.75
C HIS A 4 -28.93 -6.85 5.74
N LYS A 5 -29.88 -6.09 5.17
CA LYS A 5 -31.29 -6.52 5.04
C LYS A 5 -31.42 -7.83 4.27
N ILE A 6 -30.63 -8.03 3.23
CA ILE A 6 -30.67 -9.25 2.40
C ILE A 6 -29.64 -10.31 2.85
N GLY A 7 -28.82 -10.02 3.86
CA GLY A 7 -27.78 -10.93 4.33
C GLY A 7 -26.65 -11.18 3.32
N LEU A 8 -26.32 -10.20 2.47
CA LEU A 8 -25.24 -10.33 1.49
C LEU A 8 -23.88 -10.35 2.22
N PRO A 9 -23.09 -11.46 2.14
CA PRO A 9 -21.79 -11.56 2.78
C PRO A 9 -20.70 -10.78 2.01
N GLY A 10 -19.52 -10.61 2.62
CA GLY A 10 -18.37 -9.93 2.03
C GLY A 10 -18.34 -8.43 2.32
N PHE A 11 -17.35 -7.72 1.76
CA PHE A 11 -17.20 -6.26 1.93
C PHE A 11 -17.90 -5.49 0.81
N VAL A 12 -18.32 -4.26 1.11
CA VAL A 12 -18.50 -3.26 0.04
C VAL A 12 -17.12 -2.66 -0.19
N MET A 13 -16.70 -2.56 -1.44
CA MET A 13 -15.40 -1.97 -1.78
C MET A 13 -15.61 -0.72 -2.64
N ILE A 14 -14.84 0.32 -2.34
CA ILE A 14 -14.66 1.49 -3.20
C ILE A 14 -13.29 1.36 -3.84
N GLU A 15 -13.20 1.65 -5.12
CA GLU A 15 -11.96 1.60 -5.86
C GLU A 15 -11.48 3.03 -6.13
N PRO A 16 -10.40 3.49 -5.46
CA PRO A 16 -9.92 4.85 -5.66
C PRO A 16 -9.37 5.03 -7.07
N LYS A 17 -9.70 6.16 -7.68
CA LYS A 17 -9.15 6.64 -8.95
C LYS A 17 -9.13 8.17 -8.95
N PRO A 18 -8.04 8.81 -9.37
CA PRO A 18 -7.89 10.27 -9.26
C PRO A 18 -8.70 11.07 -10.30
N ARG A 19 -8.88 10.50 -11.49
CA ARG A 19 -9.41 11.14 -12.70
C ARG A 19 -9.62 10.11 -13.80
N GLU A 20 -10.18 10.58 -14.92
CA GLU A 20 -10.52 9.81 -16.12
C GLU A 20 -11.77 8.93 -15.93
N PRO A 21 -12.88 9.19 -16.66
CA PRO A 21 -13.05 10.18 -17.73
C PRO A 21 -13.25 11.62 -17.21
N SER A 22 -13.45 11.81 -15.90
CA SER A 22 -13.64 13.13 -15.32
C SER A 22 -12.30 13.84 -15.09
N LYS A 23 -12.35 15.17 -14.95
CA LYS A 23 -11.16 15.97 -14.57
C LYS A 23 -10.62 15.59 -13.18
N HIS A 24 -11.52 15.25 -12.27
CA HIS A 24 -11.26 14.88 -10.89
C HIS A 24 -12.38 13.93 -10.46
N GLN A 25 -12.01 12.79 -9.89
CA GLN A 25 -12.93 11.88 -9.23
C GLN A 25 -12.81 12.06 -7.71
N TYR A 26 -13.93 11.93 -7.01
CA TYR A 26 -14.01 12.19 -5.57
C TYR A 26 -13.22 11.16 -4.75
N ASP A 27 -13.26 9.90 -5.17
CA ASP A 27 -12.53 8.80 -4.56
C ASP A 27 -11.06 8.81 -5.05
N PHE A 28 -10.36 9.93 -4.81
CA PHE A 28 -9.10 10.24 -5.51
C PHE A 28 -7.96 9.25 -5.24
N ASP A 29 -7.78 8.89 -3.97
CA ASP A 29 -6.80 7.95 -3.44
C ASP A 29 -7.35 7.34 -2.13
N VAL A 30 -6.64 6.37 -1.54
CA VAL A 30 -7.05 5.69 -0.30
C VAL A 30 -7.29 6.67 0.85
N ALA A 31 -6.43 7.68 1.00
CA ALA A 31 -6.56 8.66 2.08
C ALA A 31 -7.82 9.52 1.93
N THR A 32 -8.15 9.92 0.70
CA THR A 32 -9.35 10.69 0.37
C THR A 32 -10.60 9.85 0.61
N VAL A 33 -10.60 8.58 0.19
CA VAL A 33 -11.70 7.65 0.46
C VAL A 33 -11.88 7.45 1.97
N PHE A 34 -10.80 7.26 2.73
CA PHE A 34 -10.89 7.16 4.19
C PHE A 34 -11.49 8.41 4.82
N GLY A 35 -11.08 9.60 4.40
CA GLY A 35 -11.64 10.86 4.89
C GLY A 35 -13.13 10.98 4.63
N MET A 36 -13.58 10.59 3.43
CA MET A 36 -15.01 10.51 3.12
C MET A 36 -15.73 9.48 4.01
N LEU A 37 -15.20 8.27 4.14
CA LEU A 37 -15.82 7.21 4.93
C LEU A 37 -15.94 7.60 6.41
N GLN A 38 -14.90 8.19 7.00
CA GLN A 38 -14.91 8.73 8.37
C GLN A 38 -16.00 9.78 8.57
N GLN A 39 -16.13 10.73 7.63
CA GLN A 39 -17.14 11.79 7.69
C GLN A 39 -18.57 11.22 7.77
N TRP A 40 -18.81 10.05 7.20
CA TRP A 40 -20.12 9.39 7.15
C TRP A 40 -20.23 8.15 8.08
N GLY A 41 -19.21 7.85 8.88
CA GLY A 41 -19.19 6.70 9.80
C GLY A 41 -19.21 5.33 9.11
N LEU A 42 -18.60 5.22 7.92
CA LEU A 42 -18.59 4.03 7.06
C LEU A 42 -17.24 3.30 7.04
N GLU A 43 -16.22 3.79 7.74
CA GLU A 43 -14.84 3.29 7.72
C GLU A 43 -14.70 1.83 8.21
N LYS A 44 -15.69 1.35 8.97
CA LYS A 44 -15.73 -0.03 9.47
C LYS A 44 -16.49 -0.99 8.54
N GLU A 45 -17.29 -0.48 7.62
CA GLU A 45 -18.21 -1.25 6.76
C GLU A 45 -17.70 -1.37 5.32
N VAL A 46 -16.96 -0.37 4.86
CA VAL A 46 -16.45 -0.26 3.49
C VAL A 46 -14.93 -0.44 3.50
N LYS A 47 -14.43 -1.18 2.51
CA LYS A 47 -13.00 -1.41 2.26
C LYS A 47 -12.59 -0.76 0.94
N VAL A 48 -11.30 -0.76 0.64
CA VAL A 48 -10.79 -0.32 -0.65
C VAL A 48 -10.38 -1.50 -1.54
N ASN A 49 -10.68 -1.38 -2.82
CA ASN A 49 -10.06 -2.15 -3.89
C ASN A 49 -8.98 -1.26 -4.51
N ILE A 50 -7.70 -1.63 -4.44
CA ILE A 50 -6.61 -0.74 -4.87
C ILE A 50 -6.08 -1.22 -6.22
N GLU A 51 -6.06 -0.34 -7.21
CA GLU A 51 -5.48 -0.62 -8.51
C GLU A 51 -4.11 0.06 -8.69
N ALA A 52 -3.15 -0.66 -9.24
CA ALA A 52 -1.79 -0.16 -9.44
C ALA A 52 -1.71 1.03 -10.42
N ASN A 53 -2.45 0.98 -11.54
CA ASN A 53 -2.47 2.11 -12.48
C ASN A 53 -3.14 3.33 -11.86
N HIS A 54 -4.22 3.16 -11.08
CA HIS A 54 -4.88 4.28 -10.39
C HIS A 54 -3.98 4.94 -9.34
N ALA A 55 -3.27 4.14 -8.54
CA ALA A 55 -2.31 4.64 -7.54
C ALA A 55 -1.26 5.56 -8.19
N THR A 56 -0.62 5.07 -9.26
CA THR A 56 0.41 5.83 -9.98
C THR A 56 -0.15 7.05 -10.72
N LEU A 57 -1.37 6.96 -11.25
CA LEU A 57 -2.06 8.11 -11.86
C LEU A 57 -2.37 9.22 -10.85
N ALA A 58 -2.51 8.87 -9.56
CA ALA A 58 -2.74 9.80 -8.45
C ALA A 58 -1.44 10.43 -7.94
N GLY A 59 -0.28 9.95 -8.40
CA GLY A 59 1.04 10.39 -7.97
C GLY A 59 1.63 9.56 -6.83
N HIS A 60 1.06 8.40 -6.53
CA HIS A 60 1.49 7.51 -5.45
C HIS A 60 2.10 6.22 -6.01
N SER A 61 3.01 5.58 -5.28
CA SER A 61 3.40 4.21 -5.63
C SER A 61 2.30 3.22 -5.21
N PHE A 62 2.28 2.03 -5.81
CA PHE A 62 1.24 1.05 -5.51
C PHE A 62 1.34 0.55 -4.06
N GLU A 63 2.56 0.30 -3.58
CA GLU A 63 2.80 -0.09 -2.20
C GLU A 63 2.45 1.01 -1.19
N HIS A 64 2.52 2.29 -1.58
CA HIS A 64 2.09 3.40 -0.73
C HIS A 64 0.59 3.28 -0.41
N GLU A 65 -0.24 3.12 -1.44
CA GLU A 65 -1.70 3.00 -1.27
C GLU A 65 -2.07 1.76 -0.47
N ILE A 66 -1.37 0.63 -0.70
CA ILE A 66 -1.55 -0.61 0.09
C ILE A 66 -1.18 -0.39 1.56
N ALA A 67 -0.01 0.19 1.84
CA ALA A 67 0.44 0.44 3.20
C ALA A 67 -0.50 1.40 3.94
N THR A 68 -0.98 2.44 3.26
CA THR A 68 -1.97 3.38 3.79
C THR A 68 -3.29 2.67 4.09
N ALA A 69 -3.80 1.83 3.19
CA ALA A 69 -5.04 1.09 3.41
C ALA A 69 -4.91 0.12 4.59
N ASN A 70 -3.77 -0.55 4.75
CA ASN A 70 -3.50 -1.42 5.89
C ASN A 70 -3.47 -0.63 7.20
N ALA A 71 -2.74 0.49 7.25
CA ALA A 71 -2.64 1.33 8.44
C ALA A 71 -3.99 1.91 8.89
N LEU A 72 -4.88 2.19 7.93
CA LEU A 72 -6.23 2.70 8.18
C LEU A 72 -7.28 1.59 8.38
N GLY A 73 -6.88 0.31 8.28
CA GLY A 73 -7.77 -0.83 8.40
C GLY A 73 -8.80 -0.94 7.27
N LEU A 74 -8.53 -0.35 6.11
CA LEU A 74 -9.42 -0.32 4.94
C LEU A 74 -9.06 -1.35 3.86
N PHE A 75 -7.91 -2.01 3.93
CA PHE A 75 -7.49 -2.95 2.89
C PHE A 75 -8.56 -4.03 2.63
N GLY A 76 -8.96 -4.18 1.36
CA GLY A 76 -10.00 -5.11 0.93
C GLY A 76 -9.51 -6.09 -0.12
N SER A 77 -9.14 -5.57 -1.29
CA SER A 77 -8.68 -6.32 -2.45
C SER A 77 -7.74 -5.46 -3.29
N ILE A 78 -7.15 -6.05 -4.34
CA ILE A 78 -6.43 -5.27 -5.34
C ILE A 78 -6.82 -5.67 -6.77
N ASP A 79 -6.64 -4.70 -7.67
CA ASP A 79 -6.54 -4.90 -9.09
C ASP A 79 -5.08 -4.84 -9.52
N MET A 80 -4.64 -5.95 -10.09
CA MET A 80 -3.27 -6.19 -10.47
C MET A 80 -3.06 -5.87 -11.94
N ASN A 81 -2.56 -4.67 -12.18
CA ASN A 81 -2.15 -4.18 -13.48
C ASN A 81 -0.92 -3.27 -13.34
N ARG A 82 -0.64 -2.47 -14.36
CA ARG A 82 0.31 -1.37 -14.28
C ARG A 82 -0.08 -0.26 -15.23
N GLY A 83 0.35 0.95 -14.87
CA GLY A 83 0.42 2.09 -15.77
C GLY A 83 1.68 2.15 -16.60
N ASP A 84 1.82 3.26 -17.30
CA ASP A 84 3.06 3.73 -17.88
C ASP A 84 3.33 5.12 -17.31
N MET A 85 4.41 5.29 -16.55
CA MET A 85 4.70 6.55 -15.84
C MET A 85 4.97 7.74 -16.77
N GLN A 86 5.20 7.49 -18.06
CA GLN A 86 5.34 8.52 -19.08
C GLN A 86 4.01 8.85 -19.77
N CYS A 87 2.95 8.06 -19.51
CA CYS A 87 1.61 8.26 -20.04
C CYS A 87 0.64 8.67 -18.92
N GLY A 88 0.10 9.88 -18.99
CA GLY A 88 -0.81 10.43 -17.98
C GLY A 88 -2.26 9.94 -18.04
N TRP A 89 -2.50 8.71 -18.51
CA TRP A 89 -3.82 8.08 -18.63
C TRP A 89 -3.75 6.59 -18.28
N ASP A 90 -4.91 5.98 -18.12
CA ASP A 90 -5.05 4.60 -17.68
C ASP A 90 -4.77 3.59 -18.81
N THR A 91 -3.72 2.80 -18.66
CA THR A 91 -3.24 1.88 -19.71
C THR A 91 -3.66 0.44 -19.48
N ASP A 92 -3.97 0.06 -18.25
CA ASP A 92 -4.42 -1.26 -17.77
C ASP A 92 -3.53 -2.39 -18.33
N GLN A 93 -2.22 -2.23 -18.24
CA GLN A 93 -1.28 -3.25 -18.71
C GLN A 93 -1.19 -4.38 -17.69
N PHE A 94 -1.02 -5.63 -18.15
CA PHE A 94 -0.67 -6.72 -17.23
C PHE A 94 0.63 -6.38 -16.48
N PRO A 95 0.82 -6.81 -15.22
CA PRO A 95 2.07 -6.52 -14.52
C PRO A 95 3.25 -7.23 -15.21
N ASN A 96 4.42 -6.58 -15.24
CA ASN A 96 5.64 -7.15 -15.82
C ASN A 96 6.90 -6.89 -15.00
N ASN A 97 6.79 -6.21 -13.86
CA ASN A 97 7.91 -5.77 -13.04
C ASN A 97 7.91 -6.53 -11.72
N ILE A 98 8.86 -7.45 -11.56
CA ILE A 98 8.99 -8.27 -10.35
C ILE A 98 9.33 -7.43 -9.11
N PRO A 99 10.35 -6.54 -9.13
CA PRO A 99 10.65 -5.67 -7.99
C PRO A 99 9.45 -4.90 -7.43
N GLU A 100 8.70 -4.20 -8.29
CA GLU A 100 7.52 -3.42 -7.87
C GLU A 100 6.42 -4.32 -7.30
N THR A 101 6.15 -5.43 -7.98
CA THR A 101 5.11 -6.38 -7.53
C THR A 101 5.51 -7.05 -6.21
N ALA A 102 6.79 -7.36 -6.00
CA ALA A 102 7.29 -7.94 -4.75
C ALA A 102 7.10 -6.99 -3.57
N LEU A 103 7.33 -5.68 -3.76
CA LEU A 103 7.11 -4.69 -2.73
C LEU A 103 5.62 -4.53 -2.40
N ALA A 104 4.74 -4.54 -3.41
CA ALA A 104 3.29 -4.57 -3.19
C ALA A 104 2.86 -5.83 -2.39
N MET A 105 3.33 -7.02 -2.78
CA MET A 105 3.05 -8.27 -2.06
C MET A 105 3.59 -8.25 -0.63
N TYR A 106 4.76 -7.65 -0.39
CA TYR A 106 5.34 -7.50 0.95
C TYR A 106 4.39 -6.74 1.88
N TYR A 107 3.83 -5.60 1.43
CA TYR A 107 2.88 -4.84 2.25
C TYR A 107 1.52 -5.53 2.38
N ILE A 108 1.04 -6.25 1.37
CA ILE A 108 -0.18 -7.08 1.48
C ILE A 108 -0.02 -8.13 2.57
N LEU A 109 1.10 -8.86 2.57
CA LEU A 109 1.39 -9.90 3.56
C LEU A 109 1.60 -9.32 4.97
N GLN A 110 2.31 -8.19 5.08
CA GLN A 110 2.45 -7.45 6.35
C GLN A 110 1.09 -7.02 6.93
N GLY A 111 0.12 -6.67 6.07
CA GLY A 111 -1.26 -6.36 6.46
C GLY A 111 -2.11 -7.57 6.88
N GLY A 112 -1.57 -8.79 6.83
CA GLY A 112 -2.28 -10.03 7.17
C GLY A 112 -2.86 -10.77 5.97
N GLY A 113 -2.59 -10.33 4.73
CA GLY A 113 -3.05 -10.97 3.50
C GLY A 113 -4.53 -10.75 3.19
N PHE A 114 -5.02 -11.44 2.16
CA PHE A 114 -6.41 -11.34 1.73
C PHE A 114 -7.36 -12.12 2.64
N THR A 115 -8.57 -11.58 2.84
CA THR A 115 -9.67 -12.29 3.51
C THR A 115 -10.80 -12.61 2.54
N HIS A 116 -11.43 -11.57 1.98
CA HIS A 116 -12.53 -11.66 1.01
C HIS A 116 -12.17 -11.11 -0.37
N GLY A 117 -10.98 -10.50 -0.51
CA GLY A 117 -10.44 -10.01 -1.78
C GLY A 117 -9.45 -10.99 -2.42
N GLY A 118 -8.72 -10.51 -3.42
CA GLY A 118 -7.68 -11.28 -4.09
C GLY A 118 -6.91 -10.44 -5.10
N LEU A 119 -6.34 -11.14 -6.08
CA LEU A 119 -5.64 -10.57 -7.23
C LEU A 119 -6.56 -10.63 -8.44
N ASN A 120 -7.31 -9.56 -8.71
CA ASN A 120 -8.06 -9.46 -9.96
C ASN A 120 -7.16 -8.87 -11.05
N PHE A 121 -7.16 -9.45 -12.25
CA PHE A 121 -6.43 -8.87 -13.38
C PHE A 121 -7.35 -7.89 -14.11
N ASP A 122 -7.50 -6.67 -13.57
CA ASP A 122 -8.08 -5.56 -14.32
C ASP A 122 -7.06 -5.01 -15.32
N ALA A 123 -6.78 -5.84 -16.32
CA ALA A 123 -5.76 -5.60 -17.32
C ALA A 123 -6.25 -6.08 -18.68
N LYS A 124 -5.76 -5.42 -19.73
CA LYS A 124 -6.10 -5.74 -21.12
C LYS A 124 -4.89 -6.07 -21.97
N ALA A 125 -5.08 -6.97 -22.94
CA ALA A 125 -4.12 -7.14 -24.02
C ALA A 125 -3.94 -5.80 -24.75
N ARG A 126 -2.75 -5.59 -25.33
CA ARG A 126 -2.49 -4.34 -26.06
C ARG A 126 -3.32 -4.33 -27.34
N ARG A 127 -3.66 -3.14 -27.85
CA ARG A 127 -4.44 -3.00 -29.09
C ARG A 127 -3.84 -3.77 -30.29
N GLN A 128 -2.52 -3.98 -30.29
CA GLN A 128 -1.80 -4.70 -31.35
C GLN A 128 -1.60 -6.20 -31.06
N SER A 129 -1.91 -6.64 -29.84
CA SER A 129 -1.97 -8.05 -29.44
C SER A 129 -3.37 -8.56 -29.78
N LEU A 130 -3.52 -9.05 -31.01
CA LEU A 130 -4.80 -9.32 -31.67
C LEU A 130 -5.13 -10.81 -31.75
N ASP A 131 -4.14 -11.67 -31.56
CA ASP A 131 -4.34 -13.11 -31.67
C ASP A 131 -4.95 -13.63 -30.36
N ALA A 132 -5.82 -14.64 -30.44
CA ALA A 132 -6.46 -15.18 -29.24
C ALA A 132 -5.44 -15.71 -28.21
N GLU A 133 -4.27 -16.16 -28.68
CA GLU A 133 -3.15 -16.64 -27.87
C GLU A 133 -2.54 -15.53 -27.00
N ASP A 134 -2.63 -14.26 -27.43
CA ASP A 134 -2.10 -13.13 -26.67
C ASP A 134 -2.81 -12.96 -25.31
N MET A 135 -4.09 -13.31 -25.23
CA MET A 135 -4.82 -13.30 -23.95
C MET A 135 -4.22 -14.31 -22.97
N PHE A 136 -3.79 -15.47 -23.45
CA PHE A 136 -3.11 -16.47 -22.62
C PHE A 136 -1.72 -16.00 -22.22
N HIS A 137 -0.93 -15.50 -23.18
CA HIS A 137 0.40 -14.95 -22.87
C HIS A 137 0.35 -13.84 -21.83
N ALA A 138 -0.62 -12.93 -21.94
CA ALA A 138 -0.80 -11.82 -21.02
C ALA A 138 -1.13 -12.31 -19.59
N HIS A 139 -2.10 -13.21 -19.44
CA HIS A 139 -2.48 -13.74 -18.13
C HIS A 139 -1.39 -14.64 -17.52
N ILE A 140 -0.77 -15.51 -18.32
CA ILE A 140 0.33 -16.38 -17.84
C ILE A 140 1.47 -15.50 -17.31
N GLY A 141 1.88 -14.49 -18.08
CA GLY A 141 2.92 -13.55 -17.65
C GLY A 141 2.53 -12.80 -16.36
N GLY A 142 1.29 -12.32 -16.27
CA GLY A 142 0.79 -11.65 -15.07
C GLY A 142 0.80 -12.56 -13.83
N VAL A 143 0.29 -13.78 -13.97
CA VAL A 143 0.26 -14.79 -12.90
C VAL A 143 1.67 -15.15 -12.44
N ASP A 144 2.61 -15.40 -13.37
CA ASP A 144 3.99 -15.75 -13.04
C ASP A 144 4.71 -14.61 -12.30
N VAL A 145 4.50 -13.36 -12.72
CA VAL A 145 5.04 -12.18 -12.03
C VAL A 145 4.51 -12.09 -10.61
N CYS A 146 3.20 -12.24 -10.40
CA CYS A 146 2.59 -12.23 -9.07
C CYS A 146 3.06 -13.39 -8.19
N ALA A 147 3.15 -14.60 -8.74
CA ALA A 147 3.59 -15.77 -8.02
C ALA A 147 5.06 -15.64 -7.58
N ARG A 148 5.94 -15.17 -8.46
CA ARG A 148 7.34 -14.90 -8.10
C ARG A 148 7.45 -13.78 -7.07
N ALA A 149 6.70 -12.70 -7.23
CA ALA A 149 6.65 -11.61 -6.28
C ALA A 149 6.19 -12.05 -4.87
N LEU A 150 5.19 -12.94 -4.80
CA LEU A 150 4.72 -13.51 -3.54
C LEU A 150 5.84 -14.28 -2.81
N LEU A 151 6.58 -15.12 -3.53
CA LEU A 151 7.69 -15.90 -2.95
C LEU A 151 8.86 -15.00 -2.51
N ILE A 152 9.12 -13.91 -3.22
CA ILE A 152 10.13 -12.91 -2.84
C ILE A 152 9.69 -12.19 -1.56
N ALA A 153 8.45 -11.71 -1.53
CA ALA A 153 7.88 -11.03 -0.37
C ALA A 153 7.88 -11.91 0.89
N GLU A 154 7.54 -13.20 0.76
CA GLU A 154 7.64 -14.18 1.84
C GLU A 154 9.07 -14.23 2.41
N LYS A 155 10.09 -14.37 1.54
CA LYS A 155 11.49 -14.42 1.96
C LYS A 155 11.94 -13.12 2.65
N MET A 156 11.52 -11.97 2.14
CA MET A 156 11.80 -10.66 2.76
C MET A 156 11.21 -10.59 4.19
N ILE A 157 9.99 -11.07 4.38
CA ILE A 157 9.33 -11.12 5.69
C ILE A 157 10.02 -12.10 6.64
N GLN A 158 10.37 -13.29 6.16
CA GLN A 158 11.06 -14.32 6.96
C GLN A 158 12.46 -13.88 7.39
N ASP A 159 13.20 -13.18 6.52
CA ASP A 159 14.49 -12.56 6.87
C ASP A 159 14.31 -11.47 7.94
N GLY A 160 13.28 -10.65 7.77
CA GLY A 160 12.88 -9.60 8.71
C GLY A 160 13.83 -8.41 8.76
N GLY A 161 14.77 -8.29 7.82
CA GLY A 161 15.74 -7.19 7.77
C GLY A 161 15.10 -5.80 7.79
N MET A 162 14.04 -5.60 7.00
CA MET A 162 13.28 -4.33 7.00
C MET A 162 12.65 -4.02 8.35
N GLN A 163 11.93 -4.97 8.96
CA GLN A 163 11.28 -4.75 10.26
C GLN A 163 12.31 -4.47 11.37
N LYS A 164 13.40 -5.24 11.41
CA LYS A 164 14.51 -5.02 12.36
C LYS A 164 15.09 -3.62 12.23
N PHE A 165 15.26 -3.12 10.99
CA PHE A 165 15.75 -1.77 10.75
C PHE A 165 14.77 -0.71 11.25
N VAL A 166 13.47 -0.87 10.97
CA VAL A 166 12.41 0.02 11.46
C VAL A 166 12.38 0.04 12.99
N ASP A 167 12.36 -1.13 13.64
CA ASP A 167 12.37 -1.25 15.10
C ASP A 167 13.57 -0.53 15.71
N GLN A 168 14.75 -0.72 15.13
CA GLN A 168 15.97 -0.05 15.57
C GLN A 168 15.90 1.47 15.35
N ARG A 169 15.37 1.91 14.20
CA ARG A 169 15.22 3.34 13.86
C ARG A 169 14.30 4.07 14.84
N TYR A 170 13.25 3.41 15.32
CA TYR A 170 12.27 3.98 16.25
C TYR A 170 12.49 3.54 17.71
N ALA A 171 13.60 2.86 18.05
CA ALA A 171 13.85 2.31 19.38
C ALA A 171 13.82 3.36 20.51
N SER A 172 14.15 4.63 20.22
CA SER A 172 14.11 5.72 21.19
C SER A 172 12.70 6.03 21.70
N TRP A 173 11.65 5.67 20.95
CA TRP A 173 10.27 5.81 21.38
C TRP A 173 9.88 4.85 22.50
N GLN A 174 10.69 3.83 22.79
CA GLN A 174 10.49 2.92 23.93
C GLN A 174 10.92 3.52 25.27
N ALA A 175 11.57 4.70 25.27
CA ALA A 175 11.94 5.38 26.50
C ALA A 175 10.71 5.82 27.30
N PRO A 176 10.74 5.82 28.64
CA PRO A 176 9.58 6.18 29.47
C PRO A 176 8.95 7.53 29.11
N TRP A 177 9.77 8.57 28.90
CA TRP A 177 9.28 9.90 28.52
C TRP A 177 8.58 9.90 27.15
N ALA A 178 9.06 9.10 26.20
CA ALA A 178 8.48 9.03 24.86
C ALA A 178 7.18 8.24 24.87
N GLN A 179 7.07 7.22 25.73
CA GLN A 179 5.82 6.51 25.97
C GLN A 179 4.77 7.41 26.64
N ASP A 180 5.16 8.31 27.54
CA ASP A 180 4.23 9.31 28.10
C ASP A 180 3.71 10.27 27.02
N VAL A 181 4.57 10.67 26.08
CA VAL A 181 4.16 11.47 24.90
C VAL A 181 3.16 10.69 24.05
N LEU A 182 3.47 9.45 23.68
CA LEU A 182 2.60 8.60 22.83
C LEU A 182 1.27 8.26 23.50
N ALA A 183 1.25 8.15 24.83
CA ALA A 183 0.03 7.93 25.62
C ALA A 183 -0.79 9.21 25.84
N GLY A 184 -0.36 10.37 25.32
CA GLY A 184 -1.05 11.65 25.49
C GLY A 184 -0.98 12.22 26.91
N LYS A 185 0.00 11.79 27.72
CA LYS A 185 0.19 12.26 29.11
C LYS A 185 1.06 13.52 29.20
N SER A 186 1.81 13.82 28.14
CA SER A 186 2.67 14.99 28.07
C SER A 186 1.94 16.19 27.46
N THR A 187 2.21 17.39 27.98
CA THR A 187 1.83 18.65 27.36
C THR A 187 3.00 19.25 26.58
N LEU A 188 2.73 20.25 25.74
CA LEU A 188 3.77 20.97 25.01
C LEU A 188 4.80 21.58 25.96
N GLU A 189 4.36 22.11 27.11
CA GLU A 189 5.22 22.66 28.16
C GLU A 189 6.15 21.59 28.74
N SER A 190 5.63 20.40 29.07
CA SER A 190 6.45 19.31 29.62
C SER A 190 7.49 18.80 28.62
N VAL A 191 7.17 18.78 27.33
CA VAL A 191 8.10 18.38 26.26
C VAL A 191 9.18 19.45 26.06
N ALA A 192 8.80 20.73 26.07
CA ALA A 192 9.73 21.84 25.99
C ALA A 192 10.70 21.86 27.18
N GLU A 193 10.20 21.64 28.40
CA GLU A 193 11.02 21.53 29.61
C GLU A 193 11.95 20.32 29.55
N HIS A 194 11.47 19.16 29.08
CA HIS A 194 12.32 17.98 28.88
C HIS A 194 13.47 18.27 27.90
N ALA A 195 13.18 18.92 26.77
CA ALA A 195 14.21 19.30 25.79
C ALA A 195 15.22 20.31 26.38
N TRP A 196 14.73 21.33 27.10
CA TRP A 196 15.57 22.34 27.75
C TRP A 196 16.50 21.72 28.80
N ASN A 197 15.97 20.87 29.68
CA ASN A 197 16.73 20.22 30.74
C ASN A 197 17.72 19.18 30.19
N ARG A 198 17.34 18.49 29.11
CA ARG A 198 18.23 17.54 28.44
C ARG A 198 19.41 18.26 27.78
N ASN A 199 19.18 19.44 27.20
CA ASN A 199 20.20 20.32 26.60
C ASN A 199 21.25 19.58 25.75
N ILE A 200 20.80 18.62 24.93
CA ILE A 200 21.64 17.82 24.05
C ILE A 200 21.24 18.13 22.61
N ASP A 201 22.24 18.44 21.79
CA ASP A 201 22.09 18.42 20.34
C ASP A 201 22.08 16.95 19.89
N GLN A 202 20.90 16.46 19.49
CA GLN A 202 20.71 15.08 19.08
C GLN A 202 21.16 14.93 17.62
N PRO A 203 22.25 14.19 17.34
CA PRO A 203 22.72 14.04 15.97
C PRO A 203 21.69 13.24 15.14
N PRO A 204 21.52 13.58 13.86
CA PRO A 204 20.64 12.82 12.97
C PRO A 204 21.15 11.39 12.79
N ALA A 205 20.22 10.44 12.73
CA ALA A 205 20.52 9.05 12.41
C ALA A 205 20.33 8.79 10.91
N SER A 206 21.31 8.14 10.27
CA SER A 206 21.24 7.78 8.85
C SER A 206 20.00 6.94 8.54
N GLY A 207 19.35 7.23 7.40
CA GLY A 207 18.21 6.46 6.88
C GLY A 207 18.59 5.15 6.19
N ARG A 208 19.86 4.98 5.80
CA ARG A 208 20.37 3.78 5.13
C ARG A 208 19.56 3.35 3.90
N GLN A 209 19.02 4.31 3.14
CA GLN A 209 18.12 4.02 2.02
C GLN A 209 18.78 3.12 0.97
N GLU A 210 19.99 3.44 0.51
CA GLU A 210 20.68 2.66 -0.52
C GLU A 210 21.02 1.25 -0.04
N MET A 211 21.29 1.09 1.26
CA MET A 211 21.51 -0.22 1.87
C MET A 211 20.22 -1.05 1.89
N LEU A 212 19.07 -0.43 2.17
CA LEU A 212 17.77 -1.09 2.19
C LEU A 212 17.28 -1.45 0.79
N GLU A 213 17.52 -0.57 -0.20
CA GLU A 213 17.26 -0.85 -1.61
C GLU A 213 18.11 -2.05 -2.10
N ASN A 214 19.39 -2.09 -1.73
CA ASN A 214 20.25 -3.25 -2.01
C ASN A 214 19.78 -4.52 -1.30
N TRP A 215 19.30 -4.40 -0.06
CA TRP A 215 18.70 -5.52 0.66
C TRP A 215 17.47 -6.06 -0.08
N CYS A 216 16.52 -5.21 -0.48
CA CYS A 216 15.36 -5.63 -1.28
C CYS A 216 15.77 -6.32 -2.58
N ASN A 217 16.74 -5.74 -3.31
CA ASN A 217 17.24 -6.30 -4.56
C ASN A 217 17.93 -7.66 -4.39
N SER A 218 18.47 -7.97 -3.21
CA SER A 218 19.14 -9.26 -2.97
C SER A 218 18.20 -10.48 -3.00
N PHE A 219 16.88 -10.27 -2.92
CA PHE A 219 15.88 -11.34 -2.96
C PHE A 219 15.33 -11.64 -4.36
N ILE A 220 15.62 -10.78 -5.35
CA ILE A 220 15.02 -10.78 -6.69
C ILE A 220 15.82 -11.69 -7.64
#